data_AF-A0A1X2HVN5-F1
#
_entry.id   AF-A0A1X2HVN5-F1
#
_cell.length_a   1.000
_cell.length_b   1.000
_cell.length_c   1.000
_cell.angle_alpha   90.00
_cell.angle_beta   90.00
_cell.angle_gamma   90.00
#
_symmetry.space_group_name_H-M   'P 1'
#
loop_
_entity.id
_entity.type
_entity.pdbx_description
1 polymer ?
#
loop_
_entity_poly.entity_id
_entity_poly.type
_entity_poly.pdbx_seq_one_letter_code
_entity_poly.pdbx_strand_id
1 'polypeptide(L)'
;MVQYGSKMLNQHLLGTLCPASGFLSQYLPVCRQHAYPVPDFSKFVEMQESIYYSMVNSPDAISPLELKSVELATRDLQVMIKYSNLMSADLLQEKLGDYLGRSRKFGRAIQSLQAQTKGVLDNLITYNTFTLRKLKDVEEKRSGHQELRIVYENAMALAEKEARRLILSIESAHTSLDELEQDLLAIHEISTQEKNYQKAEKPHILADMVSMVRGKGLRRPLVEENLQLLHNFDSERMKAAQQLMRMLNAMEGFQMDLEELRTQVVTPIVAPDELPLSMHIQNIQKAIERLKKGKVVAWKDQEREDEEANKIEGA
;
A
#
# COMPACT_ATOMS: atom_id res chain seq x y z
N MET A 1 -46.47 -15.32 19.35
CA MET A 1 -46.50 -15.00 17.91
C MET A 1 -47.37 -13.79 17.55
N VAL A 2 -48.42 -13.44 18.30
CA VAL A 2 -49.33 -12.32 17.95
C VAL A 2 -48.71 -10.92 18.19
N GLN A 3 -47.75 -10.78 19.10
CA GLN A 3 -47.09 -9.49 19.41
C GLN A 3 -46.06 -9.01 18.38
N TYR A 4 -45.53 -9.92 17.55
CA TYR A 4 -44.54 -9.55 16.51
C TYR A 4 -45.21 -9.05 15.22
N GLY A 5 -46.38 -9.61 14.88
CA GLY A 5 -47.15 -9.17 13.70
C GLY A 5 -47.68 -7.73 13.83
N SER A 6 -48.10 -7.31 15.03
CA SER A 6 -48.63 -5.96 15.24
C SER A 6 -47.56 -4.86 15.18
N LYS A 7 -46.32 -5.14 15.63
CA LYS A 7 -45.20 -4.18 15.51
C LYS A 7 -44.80 -3.94 14.05
N MET A 8 -44.75 -4.99 13.24
CA MET A 8 -44.37 -4.87 11.83
C MET A 8 -45.47 -4.16 11.00
N LEU A 9 -46.75 -4.45 11.28
CA LEU A 9 -47.87 -3.77 10.62
C LEU A 9 -47.93 -2.29 11.00
N ASN A 10 -47.66 -1.96 12.27
CA ASN A 10 -47.66 -0.59 12.76
C ASN A 10 -46.49 0.23 12.18
N GLN A 11 -45.31 -0.37 11.98
CA GLN A 11 -44.18 0.27 11.31
C GLN A 11 -44.42 0.56 9.83
N HIS A 12 -45.07 -0.36 9.10
CA HIS A 12 -45.44 -0.12 7.69
C HIS A 12 -46.53 0.94 7.54
N LEU A 13 -47.52 0.97 8.45
CA LEU A 13 -48.56 2.00 8.46
C LEU A 13 -47.99 3.39 8.82
N LEU A 14 -47.10 3.47 9.82
CA LEU A 14 -46.44 4.72 10.21
C LEU A 14 -45.51 5.25 9.11
N GLY A 15 -44.81 4.37 8.38
CA GLY A 15 -43.95 4.72 7.24
C GLY A 15 -44.69 5.31 6.03
N THR A 16 -46.00 5.04 5.90
CA THR A 16 -46.85 5.59 4.83
C THR A 16 -47.64 6.82 5.27
N LEU A 17 -48.01 6.92 6.55
CA LEU A 17 -48.79 8.04 7.12
C LEU A 17 -47.95 9.29 7.45
N CYS A 18 -46.70 9.13 7.89
CA CYS A 18 -45.85 10.27 8.25
C CYS A 18 -45.41 11.16 7.06
N PRO A 19 -45.09 10.66 5.85
CA PRO A 19 -44.74 11.53 4.72
C PRO A 19 -45.95 12.19 4.04
N ALA A 20 -47.18 11.67 4.22
CA ALA A 20 -48.39 12.21 3.60
C ALA A 20 -48.90 13.51 4.24
N SER A 21 -48.38 13.89 5.41
CA SER A 21 -48.90 14.99 6.23
C SER A 21 -47.81 16.02 6.54
N GLY A 22 -47.23 16.61 5.49
CA GLY A 22 -46.04 17.47 5.56
C GLY A 22 -46.05 18.59 6.61
N PHE A 23 -47.21 19.10 7.04
CA PHE A 23 -47.30 20.12 8.10
C PHE A 23 -47.73 19.59 9.48
N LEU A 24 -48.42 18.44 9.55
CA LEU A 24 -48.85 17.84 10.82
C LEU A 24 -47.81 16.87 11.39
N SER A 25 -46.91 16.34 10.54
CA SER A 25 -45.84 15.44 10.94
C SER A 25 -44.82 16.09 11.88
N GLN A 26 -44.62 17.40 11.82
CA GLN A 26 -43.72 18.13 12.74
C GLN A 26 -44.24 18.23 14.18
N TYR A 27 -45.56 18.11 14.38
CA TYR A 27 -46.21 18.20 15.69
C TYR A 27 -46.46 16.84 16.34
N LEU A 28 -46.33 15.75 15.57
CA LEU A 28 -46.44 14.40 16.08
C LEU A 28 -45.05 13.88 16.50
N PRO A 29 -44.79 13.68 17.81
CA PRO A 29 -43.48 13.22 18.29
C PRO A 29 -43.05 11.86 17.72
N VAL A 30 -44.02 11.04 17.29
CA VAL A 30 -43.80 9.74 16.65
C VAL A 30 -43.25 9.86 15.22
N CYS A 31 -43.66 10.89 14.46
CA CYS A 31 -43.13 11.15 13.11
C CYS A 31 -41.81 11.92 13.12
N ARG A 32 -41.54 12.71 14.17
CA ARG A 32 -40.24 13.38 14.37
C ARG A 32 -39.07 12.40 14.50
N GLN A 33 -39.33 11.19 15.01
CA GLN A 33 -38.37 10.08 15.06
C GLN A 33 -38.33 9.24 13.76
N HIS A 34 -39.08 9.59 12.71
CA HIS A 34 -39.06 8.89 11.41
C HIS A 34 -38.48 9.73 10.26
N ALA A 35 -38.30 11.04 10.46
CA ALA A 35 -37.50 11.88 9.58
C ALA A 35 -36.01 11.71 9.96
N TYR A 36 -35.46 10.52 9.71
CA TYR A 36 -34.00 10.38 9.78
C TYR A 36 -33.42 10.93 8.48
N PRO A 37 -32.45 11.86 8.55
CA PRO A 37 -31.77 12.36 7.36
C PRO A 37 -31.11 11.18 6.64
N VAL A 38 -31.23 11.17 5.31
CA VAL A 38 -30.57 10.16 4.48
C VAL A 38 -29.07 10.31 4.70
N PRO A 39 -28.33 9.22 5.03
CA PRO A 39 -26.89 9.28 5.16
C PRO A 39 -26.23 9.76 3.87
N ASP A 40 -25.14 10.52 3.97
CA ASP A 40 -24.44 11.02 2.79
C ASP A 40 -23.60 9.91 2.14
N PHE A 41 -24.25 9.19 1.21
CA PHE A 41 -23.59 8.16 0.41
C PHE A 41 -22.59 8.74 -0.60
N SER A 42 -22.77 9.98 -1.04
CA SER A 42 -21.87 10.60 -2.03
C SER A 42 -20.51 10.85 -1.43
N LYS A 43 -20.47 11.54 -0.28
CA LYS A 43 -19.23 11.83 0.41
C LYS A 43 -18.51 10.56 0.87
N PHE A 44 -19.27 9.55 1.29
CA PHE A 44 -18.71 8.23 1.64
C PHE A 44 -17.99 7.58 0.44
N VAL A 45 -18.62 7.53 -0.73
CA VAL A 45 -18.02 6.92 -1.93
C VAL A 45 -16.85 7.76 -2.46
N GLU A 46 -16.94 9.09 -2.40
CA GLU A 46 -15.84 9.98 -2.80
C GLU A 46 -14.59 9.77 -1.94
N MET A 47 -14.76 9.56 -0.63
CA MET A 47 -13.68 9.25 0.29
C MET A 47 -13.02 7.90 -0.01
N GLN A 48 -13.82 6.86 -0.27
CA GLN A 48 -13.32 5.56 -0.70
C GLN A 48 -12.52 5.65 -2.01
N GLU A 49 -13.01 6.45 -2.95
CA GLU A 49 -12.38 6.64 -4.25
C GLU A 49 -11.05 7.40 -4.14
N SER A 50 -11.01 8.49 -3.38
CA SER A 50 -9.80 9.30 -3.18
C SER A 50 -8.64 8.46 -2.66
N ILE A 51 -8.91 7.56 -1.73
CA ILE A 51 -7.88 6.76 -1.06
C ILE A 51 -7.45 5.58 -1.92
N TYR A 52 -8.37 4.97 -2.66
CA TYR A 52 -7.97 4.04 -3.71
C TYR A 52 -6.99 4.71 -4.69
N TYR A 53 -7.29 5.93 -5.13
CA TYR A 53 -6.41 6.64 -6.05
C TYR A 53 -5.05 6.98 -5.44
N SER A 54 -4.98 7.35 -4.14
CA SER A 54 -3.69 7.55 -3.48
C SER A 54 -2.89 6.24 -3.43
N MET A 55 -3.54 5.11 -3.13
CA MET A 55 -2.85 3.81 -3.03
C MET A 55 -2.36 3.25 -4.36
N VAL A 56 -3.10 3.45 -5.45
CA VAL A 56 -2.80 2.78 -6.74
C VAL A 56 -2.06 3.69 -7.72
N ASN A 57 -2.32 5.00 -7.69
CA ASN A 57 -1.72 5.95 -8.63
C ASN A 57 -0.66 6.84 -7.97
N SER A 58 -0.18 6.49 -6.77
CA SER A 58 0.92 7.23 -6.17
C SER A 58 2.14 7.15 -7.08
N PRO A 59 2.77 8.28 -7.46
CA PRO A 59 4.03 8.28 -8.18
C PRO A 59 5.17 7.62 -7.39
N ASP A 60 5.01 7.53 -6.06
CA ASP A 60 5.92 6.82 -5.15
C ASP A 60 5.46 5.37 -4.87
N ALA A 61 4.58 4.81 -5.72
CA ALA A 61 4.12 3.44 -5.57
C ALA A 61 5.31 2.48 -5.53
N ILE A 62 5.25 1.55 -4.58
CA ILE A 62 6.30 0.57 -4.33
C ILE A 62 6.43 -0.34 -5.55
N SER A 63 7.50 -0.16 -6.33
CA SER A 63 7.76 -0.95 -7.52
C SER A 63 8.49 -2.26 -7.18
N PRO A 64 7.87 -3.43 -7.45
CA PRO A 64 8.57 -4.72 -7.33
C PRO A 64 9.75 -4.84 -8.30
N LEU A 65 9.68 -4.16 -9.44
CA LEU A 65 10.72 -4.16 -10.47
C LEU A 65 12.01 -3.48 -9.96
N GLU A 66 11.88 -2.34 -9.30
CA GLU A 66 13.02 -1.63 -8.72
C GLU A 66 13.69 -2.45 -7.63
N LEU A 67 12.89 -3.08 -6.75
CA LEU A 67 13.42 -4.02 -5.75
C LEU A 67 14.16 -5.19 -6.40
N LYS A 68 13.60 -5.74 -7.48
CA LYS A 68 14.21 -6.85 -8.22
C LYS A 68 15.55 -6.47 -8.85
N SER A 69 15.64 -5.28 -9.43
CA SER A 69 16.89 -4.75 -9.98
C SER A 69 17.98 -4.68 -8.90
N VAL A 70 17.64 -4.17 -7.71
CA VAL A 70 18.55 -4.15 -6.55
C VAL A 70 18.97 -5.56 -6.11
N GLU A 71 18.04 -6.53 -6.10
CA GLU A 71 18.36 -7.92 -5.78
C GLU A 71 19.37 -8.53 -6.77
N LEU A 72 19.23 -8.27 -8.06
CA LEU A 72 20.13 -8.77 -9.09
C LEU A 72 21.53 -8.15 -8.95
N ALA A 73 21.62 -6.83 -8.83
CA ALA A 73 22.89 -6.14 -8.59
C ALA A 73 23.59 -6.63 -7.32
N THR A 74 22.83 -6.85 -6.24
CA THR A 74 23.36 -7.37 -4.97
C THR A 74 23.87 -8.80 -5.12
N ARG A 75 23.21 -9.62 -5.94
CA ARG A 75 23.65 -11.00 -6.23
C ARG A 75 24.94 -11.03 -7.04
N ASP A 76 25.08 -10.15 -8.02
CA ASP A 76 26.31 -10.02 -8.79
C ASP A 76 27.47 -9.57 -7.91
N LEU A 77 27.22 -8.61 -7.00
CA LEU A 77 28.19 -8.20 -5.99
C LEU A 77 28.59 -9.33 -5.06
N GLN A 78 27.65 -10.17 -4.64
CA GLN A 78 27.92 -11.34 -3.81
C GLN A 78 28.90 -12.31 -4.52
N VAL A 79 28.73 -12.52 -5.83
CA VAL A 79 29.66 -13.34 -6.64
C VAL A 79 31.04 -12.70 -6.73
N MET A 80 31.11 -11.39 -6.98
CA MET A 80 32.40 -10.68 -7.03
C MET A 80 33.14 -10.72 -5.69
N ILE A 81 32.43 -10.53 -4.57
CA ILE A 81 33.01 -10.63 -3.22
C ILE A 81 33.52 -12.05 -2.95
N LYS A 82 32.80 -13.08 -3.42
CA LYS A 82 33.20 -14.48 -3.23
C LYS A 82 34.56 -14.84 -3.83
N TYR A 83 34.91 -14.23 -4.96
CA TYR A 83 36.18 -14.49 -5.62
C TYR A 83 37.22 -13.38 -5.40
N SER A 84 36.93 -12.42 -4.50
CA SER A 84 37.84 -11.34 -4.14
C SER A 84 38.81 -11.75 -3.02
N ASN A 85 39.87 -10.95 -2.83
CA ASN A 85 40.84 -11.17 -1.75
C ASN A 85 40.56 -10.23 -0.56
N LEU A 86 39.31 -10.13 -0.15
CA LEU A 86 38.88 -9.37 1.02
C LEU A 86 39.01 -10.21 2.29
N MET A 87 39.40 -9.58 3.40
CA MET A 87 39.52 -10.27 4.69
C MET A 87 38.15 -10.72 5.21
N SER A 88 37.13 -9.88 5.06
CA SER A 88 35.76 -10.17 5.49
C SER A 88 34.87 -10.76 4.39
N ALA A 89 35.43 -11.41 3.37
CA ALA A 89 34.67 -11.92 2.21
C ALA A 89 33.54 -12.88 2.61
N ASP A 90 33.81 -13.82 3.51
CA ASP A 90 32.82 -14.81 3.97
C ASP A 90 31.68 -14.16 4.77
N LEU A 91 32.02 -13.23 5.66
CA LEU A 91 31.04 -12.50 6.46
C LEU A 91 30.15 -11.60 5.59
N LEU A 92 30.74 -10.92 4.60
CA LEU A 92 29.98 -10.13 3.63
C LEU A 92 29.05 -11.02 2.80
N GLN A 93 29.51 -12.19 2.34
CA GLN A 93 28.67 -13.14 1.61
C GLN A 93 27.46 -13.62 2.42
N GLU A 94 27.67 -13.94 3.70
CA GLU A 94 26.61 -14.34 4.62
C GLU A 94 25.56 -13.22 4.76
N LYS A 95 26.00 -11.99 5.07
CA LYS A 95 25.09 -10.86 5.25
C LYS A 95 24.36 -10.45 3.98
N LEU A 96 25.02 -10.51 2.83
CA LEU A 96 24.36 -10.31 1.54
C LEU A 96 23.34 -11.40 1.24
N GLY A 97 23.62 -12.64 1.66
CA GLY A 97 22.67 -13.76 1.57
C GLY A 97 21.42 -13.53 2.43
N ASP A 98 21.60 -13.08 3.66
CA ASP A 98 20.51 -12.71 4.58
C ASP A 98 19.65 -11.59 3.97
N TYR A 99 20.29 -10.51 3.51
CA TYR A 99 19.62 -9.39 2.85
C TYR A 99 18.80 -9.84 1.64
N LEU A 100 19.38 -10.64 0.73
CA LEU A 100 18.66 -11.18 -0.43
C LEU A 100 17.48 -12.08 -0.01
N GLY A 101 17.65 -12.85 1.07
CA GLY A 101 16.59 -13.69 1.62
C GLY A 101 15.41 -12.89 2.15
N ARG A 102 15.68 -11.80 2.90
CA ARG A 102 14.66 -10.89 3.43
C ARG A 102 14.04 -10.03 2.34
N SER A 103 14.82 -9.62 1.33
CA SER A 103 14.36 -8.80 0.21
C SER A 103 13.27 -9.54 -0.57
N ARG A 104 13.45 -10.84 -0.80
CA ARG A 104 12.42 -11.67 -1.44
C ARG A 104 11.16 -11.82 -0.60
N LYS A 105 11.28 -11.86 0.73
CA LYS A 105 10.11 -11.91 1.63
C LYS A 105 9.34 -10.59 1.56
N PHE A 106 10.06 -9.48 1.62
CA PHE A 106 9.49 -8.14 1.46
C PHE A 106 8.80 -7.99 0.09
N GLY A 107 9.46 -8.38 -1.00
CA GLY A 107 8.86 -8.36 -2.34
C GLY A 107 7.55 -9.15 -2.44
N ARG A 108 7.45 -10.32 -1.80
CA ARG A 108 6.18 -11.08 -1.70
C ARG A 108 5.12 -10.36 -0.88
N ALA A 109 5.50 -9.67 0.19
CA ALA A 109 4.58 -8.87 0.99
C ALA A 109 4.00 -7.71 0.17
N ILE A 110 4.82 -7.03 -0.65
CA ILE A 110 4.37 -6.00 -1.59
C ILE A 110 3.40 -6.56 -2.62
N GLN A 111 3.74 -7.67 -3.27
CA GLN A 111 2.85 -8.32 -4.24
C GLN A 111 1.51 -8.71 -3.60
N SER A 112 1.54 -9.21 -2.35
CA SER A 112 0.33 -9.51 -1.59
C SER A 112 -0.48 -8.24 -1.32
N LEU A 113 0.15 -7.14 -0.89
CA LEU A 113 -0.51 -5.86 -0.65
C LEU A 113 -1.16 -5.34 -1.93
N GLN A 114 -0.47 -5.35 -3.07
CA GLN A 114 -1.01 -4.94 -4.37
C GLN A 114 -2.23 -5.80 -4.76
N ALA A 115 -2.15 -7.11 -4.59
CA ALA A 115 -3.27 -8.02 -4.86
C ALA A 115 -4.47 -7.74 -3.92
N GLN A 116 -4.21 -7.45 -2.65
CA GLN A 116 -5.24 -7.07 -1.69
C GLN A 116 -5.90 -5.75 -2.07
N THR A 117 -5.13 -4.71 -2.42
CA THR A 117 -5.66 -3.41 -2.87
C THR A 117 -6.57 -3.56 -4.09
N LYS A 118 -6.19 -4.42 -5.06
CA LYS A 118 -7.06 -4.76 -6.21
C LYS A 118 -8.34 -5.46 -5.77
N GLY A 119 -8.25 -6.42 -4.84
CA GLY A 119 -9.42 -7.10 -4.29
C GLY A 119 -10.37 -6.14 -3.57
N VAL A 120 -9.83 -5.17 -2.83
CA VAL A 120 -10.60 -4.11 -2.17
C VAL A 120 -11.31 -3.24 -3.20
N LEU A 121 -10.65 -2.83 -4.28
CA LEU A 121 -11.30 -2.09 -5.37
C LEU A 121 -12.49 -2.85 -5.97
N ASP A 122 -12.33 -4.14 -6.23
CA ASP A 122 -13.38 -4.99 -6.80
C ASP A 122 -14.58 -5.12 -5.86
N ASN A 123 -14.29 -5.26 -4.57
CA ASN A 123 -15.29 -5.21 -3.52
C ASN A 123 -15.99 -3.84 -3.54
N LEU A 124 -15.26 -2.72 -3.45
CA LEU A 124 -15.82 -1.36 -3.46
C LEU A 124 -16.74 -1.12 -4.65
N ILE A 125 -16.32 -1.48 -5.87
CA ILE A 125 -17.16 -1.38 -7.08
C ILE A 125 -18.45 -2.19 -6.91
N THR A 126 -18.34 -3.43 -6.43
CA THR A 126 -19.48 -4.33 -6.24
C THR A 126 -20.48 -3.78 -5.23
N TYR A 127 -19.99 -3.35 -4.07
CA TYR A 127 -20.83 -2.82 -3.00
C TYR A 127 -21.44 -1.48 -3.37
N ASN A 128 -20.68 -0.57 -3.99
CA ASN A 128 -21.22 0.70 -4.45
C ASN A 128 -22.27 0.51 -5.56
N THR A 129 -22.09 -0.49 -6.44
CA THR A 129 -23.12 -0.87 -7.42
C THR A 129 -24.37 -1.41 -6.74
N PHE A 130 -24.24 -2.21 -5.69
CA PHE A 130 -25.39 -2.67 -4.89
C PHE A 130 -26.10 -1.52 -4.19
N THR A 131 -25.36 -0.64 -3.53
CA THR A 131 -25.87 0.58 -2.88
C THR A 131 -26.62 1.47 -3.87
N LEU A 132 -26.07 1.67 -5.07
CA LEU A 132 -26.72 2.43 -6.14
C LEU A 132 -28.08 1.83 -6.54
N ARG A 133 -28.19 0.50 -6.64
CA ARG A 133 -29.48 -0.16 -6.93
C ARG A 133 -30.48 0.09 -5.81
N LYS A 134 -30.06 -0.01 -4.55
CA LYS A 134 -30.92 0.26 -3.38
C LYS A 134 -31.39 1.70 -3.30
N LEU A 135 -30.54 2.66 -3.65
CA LEU A 135 -30.94 4.07 -3.73
C LEU A 135 -32.00 4.29 -4.82
N LYS A 136 -31.86 3.65 -5.99
CA LYS A 136 -32.87 3.69 -7.06
C LYS A 136 -34.19 3.04 -6.66
N ASP A 137 -34.15 1.92 -5.94
CA ASP A 137 -35.37 1.27 -5.42
C ASP A 137 -36.16 2.20 -4.49
N VAL A 138 -35.47 3.01 -3.67
CA VAL A 138 -36.11 4.01 -2.81
C VAL A 138 -36.63 5.21 -3.61
N GLU A 139 -35.88 5.69 -4.61
CA GLU A 139 -36.33 6.75 -5.52
C GLU A 139 -37.62 6.36 -6.26
N GLU A 140 -37.71 5.11 -6.71
CA GLU A 140 -38.88 4.52 -7.37
C GLU A 140 -39.99 4.10 -6.40
N LYS A 141 -39.86 4.42 -5.09
CA LYS A 141 -40.80 4.08 -4.01
C LYS A 141 -41.06 2.58 -3.83
N ARG A 142 -40.14 1.72 -4.30
CA ARG A 142 -40.20 0.27 -4.10
C ARG A 142 -39.72 -0.15 -2.71
N SER A 143 -38.97 0.71 -2.04
CA SER A 143 -38.35 0.46 -0.73
C SER A 143 -38.43 1.70 0.17
N GLY A 144 -38.34 1.49 1.49
CA GLY A 144 -38.42 2.58 2.48
C GLY A 144 -37.05 3.15 2.85
N HIS A 145 -37.00 4.41 3.30
CA HIS A 145 -35.76 5.09 3.73
C HIS A 145 -35.03 4.38 4.89
N GLN A 146 -35.73 3.60 5.72
CA GLN A 146 -35.13 2.78 6.77
C GLN A 146 -34.12 1.76 6.21
N GLU A 147 -34.36 1.24 5.01
CA GLU A 147 -33.48 0.28 4.34
C GLU A 147 -32.15 0.94 3.93
N LEU A 148 -32.16 2.23 3.58
CA LEU A 148 -30.92 2.97 3.26
C LEU A 148 -29.98 3.04 4.46
N ARG A 149 -30.50 3.18 5.67
CA ARG A 149 -29.67 3.21 6.86
C ARG A 149 -28.91 1.90 7.05
N ILE A 150 -29.61 0.77 6.88
CA ILE A 150 -29.01 -0.57 6.97
C ILE A 150 -27.96 -0.76 5.87
N VAL A 151 -28.24 -0.31 4.65
CA VAL A 151 -27.29 -0.37 3.53
C VAL A 151 -26.04 0.47 3.83
N TYR A 152 -26.22 1.66 4.39
CA TYR A 152 -25.11 2.54 4.78
C TYR A 152 -24.27 1.95 5.91
N GLU A 153 -24.89 1.46 6.98
CA GLU A 153 -24.23 0.78 8.10
C GLU A 153 -23.40 -0.43 7.62
N ASN A 154 -23.95 -1.24 6.72
CA ASN A 154 -23.24 -2.38 6.14
C ASN A 154 -22.06 -1.94 5.25
N ALA A 155 -22.24 -0.87 4.46
CA ALA A 155 -21.17 -0.33 3.62
C ALA A 155 -20.01 0.22 4.45
N MET A 156 -20.31 0.93 5.54
CA MET A 156 -19.32 1.42 6.52
C MET A 156 -18.55 0.26 7.17
N ALA A 157 -19.26 -0.73 7.71
CA ALA A 157 -18.64 -1.87 8.40
C ALA A 157 -17.71 -2.67 7.48
N LEU A 158 -18.08 -2.80 6.21
CA LEU A 158 -17.22 -3.41 5.21
C LEU A 158 -16.00 -2.55 4.90
N ALA A 159 -16.18 -1.26 4.63
CA ALA A 159 -15.07 -0.35 4.34
C ALA A 159 -14.05 -0.34 5.49
N GLU A 160 -14.54 -0.33 6.73
CA GLU A 160 -13.70 -0.47 7.93
C GLU A 160 -12.92 -1.79 7.93
N LYS A 161 -13.58 -2.90 7.62
CA LYS A 161 -12.95 -4.22 7.57
C LYS A 161 -11.84 -4.28 6.51
N GLU A 162 -12.09 -3.75 5.31
CA GLU A 162 -11.08 -3.73 4.25
C GLU A 162 -9.93 -2.79 4.57
N ALA A 163 -10.20 -1.62 5.16
CA ALA A 163 -9.15 -0.71 5.62
C ALA A 163 -8.25 -1.37 6.67
N ARG A 164 -8.83 -2.00 7.71
CA ARG A 164 -8.06 -2.74 8.72
C ARG A 164 -7.19 -3.83 8.11
N ARG A 165 -7.71 -4.56 7.13
CA ARG A 165 -6.96 -5.62 6.45
C ARG A 165 -5.74 -5.06 5.71
N LEU A 166 -5.91 -3.95 4.99
CA LEU A 166 -4.82 -3.29 4.27
C LEU A 166 -3.78 -2.71 5.23
N ILE A 167 -4.21 -2.07 6.33
CA ILE A 167 -3.31 -1.57 7.39
C ILE A 167 -2.43 -2.70 7.93
N LEU A 168 -3.01 -3.84 8.31
CA LEU A 168 -2.24 -4.99 8.80
C LEU A 168 -1.24 -5.52 7.76
N SER A 169 -1.62 -5.49 6.47
CA SER A 169 -0.72 -5.90 5.40
C SER A 169 0.44 -4.91 5.22
N ILE A 170 0.20 -3.62 5.42
CA ILE A 170 1.23 -2.56 5.38
C ILE A 170 2.16 -2.69 6.59
N GLU A 171 1.64 -2.89 7.80
CA GLU A 171 2.45 -3.09 9.03
C GLU A 171 3.39 -4.30 8.91
N SER A 172 2.91 -5.40 8.32
CA SER A 172 3.75 -6.57 8.06
C SER A 172 4.86 -6.26 7.05
N ALA A 173 4.59 -5.42 6.05
CA ALA A 173 5.57 -5.03 5.05
C ALA A 173 6.59 -4.04 5.63
N HIS A 174 6.16 -3.11 6.48
CA HIS A 174 7.02 -2.21 7.26
C HIS A 174 8.04 -2.97 8.10
N THR A 175 7.58 -3.96 8.86
CA THR A 175 8.50 -4.77 9.69
C THR A 175 9.58 -5.45 8.84
N SER A 176 9.21 -5.93 7.65
CA SER A 176 10.16 -6.56 6.73
C SER A 176 11.12 -5.54 6.09
N LEU A 177 10.67 -4.29 5.91
CA LEU A 177 11.48 -3.19 5.38
C LEU A 177 12.52 -2.73 6.40
N ASP A 178 12.14 -2.61 7.68
CA ASP A 178 13.04 -2.28 8.78
C ASP A 178 14.17 -3.31 8.90
N GLU A 179 13.86 -4.60 8.75
CA GLU A 179 14.86 -5.67 8.74
C GLU A 179 15.87 -5.52 7.58
N LEU A 180 15.43 -5.03 6.42
CA LEU A 180 16.31 -4.79 5.27
C LEU A 180 17.22 -3.59 5.49
N GLU A 181 16.71 -2.52 6.11
CA GLU A 181 17.53 -1.37 6.47
C GLU A 181 18.63 -1.76 7.47
N GLN A 182 18.28 -2.56 8.49
CA GLN A 182 19.25 -3.10 9.44
C GLN A 182 20.33 -3.95 8.77
N ASP A 183 19.96 -4.78 7.78
CA ASP A 183 20.94 -5.55 7.01
C ASP A 183 21.88 -4.64 6.22
N LEU A 184 21.37 -3.61 5.55
CA LEU A 184 22.21 -2.65 4.81
C LEU A 184 23.17 -1.89 5.73
N LEU A 185 22.76 -1.58 6.97
CA LEU A 185 23.62 -0.96 7.98
C LEU A 185 24.73 -1.91 8.43
N ALA A 186 24.39 -3.17 8.75
CA ALA A 186 25.39 -4.17 9.15
C ALA A 186 26.41 -4.43 8.03
N ILE A 187 25.92 -4.56 6.80
CA ILE A 187 26.74 -4.67 5.59
C ILE A 187 27.68 -3.48 5.44
N HIS A 188 27.20 -2.26 5.70
CA HIS A 188 28.01 -1.05 5.61
C HIS A 188 29.14 -1.01 6.63
N GLU A 189 28.86 -1.41 7.87
CA GLU A 189 29.86 -1.49 8.94
C GLU A 189 31.01 -2.42 8.54
N ILE A 190 30.67 -3.62 8.07
CA ILE A 190 31.65 -4.62 7.62
C ILE A 190 32.46 -4.09 6.43
N SER A 191 31.79 -3.52 5.42
CA SER A 191 32.46 -2.95 4.24
C SER A 191 33.40 -1.79 4.60
N THR A 192 33.00 -0.96 5.57
CA THR A 192 33.83 0.16 6.05
C THR A 192 35.06 -0.34 6.80
N GLN A 193 34.91 -1.35 7.64
CA GLN A 193 36.02 -1.99 8.32
C GLN A 193 37.01 -2.61 7.33
N GLU A 194 36.52 -3.35 6.34
CA GLU A 194 37.32 -3.95 5.28
C GLU A 194 38.06 -2.89 4.45
N LYS A 195 37.39 -1.80 4.08
CA LYS A 195 38.01 -0.66 3.38
C LYS A 195 39.18 -0.06 4.17
N ASN A 196 39.05 0.04 5.49
CA ASN A 196 40.12 0.54 6.35
C ASN A 196 41.29 -0.45 6.44
N TYR A 197 41.00 -1.75 6.51
CA TYR A 197 42.01 -2.81 6.47
C TYR A 197 42.83 -2.74 5.17
N GLN A 198 42.17 -2.70 4.00
CA GLN A 198 42.83 -2.63 2.69
C GLN A 198 43.66 -1.34 2.53
N LYS A 199 43.18 -0.20 3.04
CA LYS A 199 43.95 1.06 3.06
C LYS A 199 45.19 0.97 3.93
N ALA A 200 45.11 0.32 5.10
CA ALA A 200 46.24 0.12 5.99
C ALA A 200 47.30 -0.82 5.38
N GLU A 201 46.89 -1.75 4.52
CA GLU A 201 47.80 -2.65 3.80
C GLU A 201 48.46 -2.01 2.57
N LYS A 202 47.98 -0.84 2.11
CA LYS A 202 48.60 -0.07 1.02
C LYS A 202 49.99 0.45 1.48
N PRO A 203 51.11 -0.01 0.89
CA PRO A 203 52.44 0.36 1.37
C PRO A 203 52.73 1.85 1.13
N HIS A 204 53.31 2.51 2.14
CA HIS A 204 53.81 3.89 2.03
C HIS A 204 54.87 4.00 0.93
N ILE A 205 54.91 5.15 0.26
CA ILE A 205 55.72 5.45 -0.94
C ILE A 205 57.24 5.18 -0.73
N LEU A 206 57.75 5.31 0.51
CA LEU A 206 59.15 5.00 0.84
C LEU A 206 59.44 3.50 1.03
N ALA A 207 58.42 2.69 1.34
CA ALA A 207 58.55 1.24 1.42
C ALA A 207 58.67 0.59 0.02
N ASP A 208 58.34 1.32 -1.05
CA ASP A 208 58.25 0.81 -2.41
C ASP A 208 59.57 0.47 -3.06
N MET A 209 60.61 1.26 -2.81
CA MET A 209 61.93 0.97 -3.34
C MET A 209 62.49 -0.34 -2.77
N VAL A 210 62.13 -0.68 -1.53
CA VAL A 210 62.57 -1.92 -0.87
C VAL A 210 61.60 -3.09 -1.13
N SER A 211 60.33 -2.81 -1.42
CA SER A 211 59.30 -3.81 -1.66
C SER A 211 59.30 -4.36 -3.11
N MET A 212 59.80 -3.57 -4.07
CA MET A 212 60.00 -3.96 -5.47
C MET A 212 61.09 -5.03 -5.62
N VAL A 213 62.11 -4.99 -4.76
CA VAL A 213 63.17 -6.03 -4.69
C VAL A 213 62.68 -7.30 -3.98
N ARG A 214 61.56 -7.25 -3.24
CA ARG A 214 61.10 -8.33 -2.33
C ARG A 214 59.77 -8.99 -2.73
N GLY A 215 59.26 -8.75 -3.94
CA GLY A 215 58.05 -9.41 -4.46
C GLY A 215 56.71 -8.83 -3.97
N LYS A 216 56.72 -7.69 -3.25
CA LYS A 216 55.50 -7.03 -2.74
C LYS A 216 54.78 -6.15 -3.79
N GLY A 217 55.34 -5.99 -4.99
CA GLY A 217 54.73 -5.23 -6.10
C GLY A 217 53.40 -5.81 -6.59
N LEU A 218 53.19 -7.14 -6.54
CA LEU A 218 51.93 -7.78 -6.95
C LEU A 218 50.76 -7.55 -5.99
N ARG A 219 51.00 -7.18 -4.73
CA ARG A 219 49.92 -6.91 -3.76
C ARG A 219 49.21 -5.58 -4.01
N ARG A 220 49.87 -4.64 -4.68
CA ARG A 220 49.34 -3.31 -5.00
C ARG A 220 48.15 -3.33 -5.97
N PRO A 221 48.24 -3.98 -7.14
CA PRO A 221 47.09 -4.06 -8.05
C PRO A 221 45.91 -4.77 -7.39
N LEU A 222 46.16 -5.78 -6.54
CA LEU A 222 45.12 -6.51 -5.81
C LEU A 222 44.40 -5.65 -4.76
N VAL A 223 45.14 -4.85 -3.97
CA VAL A 223 44.53 -3.91 -3.00
C VAL A 223 43.72 -2.83 -3.72
N GLU A 224 44.19 -2.34 -4.87
CA GLU A 224 43.47 -1.35 -5.66
C GLU A 224 42.17 -1.92 -6.26
N GLU A 225 42.21 -3.16 -6.77
CA GLU A 225 41.03 -3.90 -7.26
C GLU A 225 39.99 -4.10 -6.14
N ASN A 226 40.42 -4.52 -4.95
CA ASN A 226 39.55 -4.66 -3.78
C ASN A 226 38.91 -3.32 -3.39
N LEU A 227 39.66 -2.22 -3.40
CA LEU A 227 39.12 -0.89 -3.09
C LEU A 227 38.11 -0.41 -4.14
N GLN A 228 38.34 -0.70 -5.42
CA GLN A 228 37.39 -0.41 -6.49
C GLN A 228 36.11 -1.23 -6.34
N LEU A 229 36.21 -2.51 -5.98
CA LEU A 229 35.05 -3.37 -5.68
C LEU A 229 34.23 -2.79 -4.52
N LEU A 230 34.87 -2.44 -3.40
CA LEU A 230 34.20 -1.83 -2.24
C LEU A 230 33.55 -0.48 -2.57
N HIS A 231 34.13 0.30 -3.49
CA HIS A 231 33.53 1.54 -3.97
C HIS A 231 32.27 1.29 -4.79
N ASN A 232 32.33 0.36 -5.76
CA ASN A 232 31.17 -0.02 -6.56
C ASN A 232 30.05 -0.59 -5.68
N PHE A 233 30.42 -1.40 -4.70
CA PHE A 233 29.51 -1.92 -3.69
C PHE A 233 28.79 -0.82 -2.91
N ASP A 234 29.54 0.20 -2.45
CA ASP A 234 28.96 1.32 -1.69
C ASP A 234 27.96 2.13 -2.53
N SER A 235 28.22 2.28 -3.84
CA SER A 235 27.30 2.89 -4.79
C SER A 235 25.99 2.10 -4.91
N GLU A 236 26.05 0.78 -5.11
CA GLU A 236 24.84 -0.06 -5.21
C GLU A 236 24.06 -0.10 -3.90
N ARG A 237 24.75 -0.18 -2.76
CA ARG A 237 24.14 -0.09 -1.43
C ARG A 237 23.39 1.22 -1.24
N MET A 238 23.96 2.35 -1.67
CA MET A 238 23.31 3.65 -1.55
C MET A 238 22.04 3.74 -2.40
N LYS A 239 22.04 3.17 -3.61
CA LYS A 239 20.82 3.05 -4.43
C LYS A 239 19.76 2.20 -3.73
N ALA A 240 20.15 1.05 -3.16
CA ALA A 240 19.26 0.20 -2.40
C ALA A 240 18.63 0.95 -1.21
N ALA A 241 19.44 1.65 -0.41
CA ALA A 241 18.96 2.44 0.73
C ALA A 241 17.99 3.56 0.31
N GLN A 242 18.30 4.28 -0.77
CA GLN A 242 17.38 5.29 -1.31
C GLN A 242 16.05 4.69 -1.73
N GLN A 243 16.07 3.50 -2.34
CA GLN A 243 14.86 2.80 -2.73
C GLN A 243 14.03 2.38 -1.53
N LEU A 244 14.65 1.77 -0.51
CA LEU A 244 13.95 1.38 0.72
C LEU A 244 13.33 2.60 1.42
N MET A 245 14.02 3.74 1.46
CA MET A 245 13.50 4.98 2.04
C MET A 245 12.26 5.51 1.30
N ARG A 246 12.24 5.46 -0.03
CA ARG A 246 11.05 5.82 -0.82
C ARG A 246 9.88 4.90 -0.51
N MET A 247 10.14 3.60 -0.46
CA MET A 247 9.12 2.60 -0.14
C MET A 247 8.56 2.79 1.27
N LEU A 248 9.41 3.13 2.24
CA LEU A 248 9.00 3.44 3.61
C LEU A 248 8.03 4.63 3.63
N ASN A 249 8.44 5.76 3.04
CA ASN A 249 7.61 6.96 2.99
C ASN A 249 6.26 6.70 2.31
N ALA A 250 6.25 5.89 1.25
CA ALA A 250 5.01 5.52 0.55
C ALA A 250 4.09 4.68 1.44
N MET A 251 4.63 3.71 2.19
CA MET A 251 3.85 2.89 3.13
C MET A 251 3.28 3.71 4.28
N GLU A 252 4.07 4.62 4.87
CA GLU A 252 3.60 5.52 5.92
C GLU A 252 2.45 6.40 5.41
N GLY A 253 2.59 6.94 4.19
CA GLY A 253 1.52 7.67 3.50
C GLY A 253 0.24 6.85 3.38
N PHE A 254 0.35 5.60 2.90
CA PHE A 254 -0.81 4.71 2.76
C PHE A 254 -1.45 4.33 4.09
N GLN A 255 -0.65 4.11 5.14
CA GLN A 255 -1.17 3.81 6.47
C GLN A 255 -1.93 5.00 7.05
N MET A 256 -1.40 6.22 6.91
CA MET A 256 -2.08 7.45 7.34
C MET A 256 -3.40 7.65 6.60
N ASP A 257 -3.39 7.49 5.28
CA ASP A 257 -4.61 7.60 4.45
C ASP A 257 -5.67 6.57 4.88
N LEU A 258 -5.27 5.31 5.11
CA LEU A 258 -6.19 4.25 5.52
C LEU A 258 -6.72 4.43 6.95
N GLU A 259 -5.93 4.97 7.88
CA GLU A 259 -6.43 5.26 9.23
C GLU A 259 -7.36 6.48 9.25
N GLU A 260 -7.11 7.47 8.39
CA GLU A 260 -8.05 8.56 8.17
C GLU A 260 -9.37 8.02 7.58
N LEU A 261 -9.30 7.17 6.55
CA LEU A 261 -10.48 6.49 6.00
C LEU A 261 -11.25 5.78 7.11
N ARG A 262 -10.54 4.93 7.87
CA ARG A 262 -11.13 4.10 8.91
C ARG A 262 -11.83 4.95 9.96
N THR A 263 -11.24 6.06 10.37
CA THR A 263 -11.84 6.99 11.33
C THR A 263 -13.10 7.62 10.74
N GLN A 264 -13.03 8.09 9.50
CA GLN A 264 -14.13 8.78 8.84
C GLN A 264 -15.30 7.85 8.44
N VAL A 265 -15.04 6.59 8.06
CA VAL A 265 -16.09 5.61 7.69
C VAL A 265 -16.81 5.03 8.90
N VAL A 266 -16.26 5.18 10.11
CA VAL A 266 -16.94 4.77 11.35
C VAL A 266 -17.84 5.88 11.89
N THR A 267 -17.65 7.13 11.46
CA THR A 267 -18.51 8.26 11.82
C THR A 267 -19.61 8.46 10.79
N PRO A 268 -20.91 8.35 11.16
CA PRO A 268 -22.00 8.61 10.22
C PRO A 268 -21.91 10.04 9.69
N ILE A 269 -21.77 10.18 8.37
CA ILE A 269 -21.76 11.50 7.72
C ILE A 269 -23.21 12.00 7.67
N VAL A 270 -23.59 12.78 8.69
CA VAL A 270 -24.84 13.51 8.71
C VAL A 270 -24.59 14.88 8.11
N ALA A 271 -24.82 15.03 6.81
CA ALA A 271 -24.67 16.32 6.14
C ALA A 271 -25.73 17.32 6.67
N PRO A 272 -25.35 18.57 7.00
CA PRO A 272 -26.31 19.61 7.39
C PRO A 272 -27.22 20.05 6.24
N ASP A 273 -26.78 19.86 4.99
CA ASP A 273 -27.56 20.06 3.78
C ASP A 273 -28.00 18.68 3.25
N GLU A 274 -29.31 18.41 3.26
CA GLU A 274 -29.88 17.18 2.67
C GLU A 274 -29.68 17.22 1.14
N LEU A 275 -28.60 16.61 0.66
CA LEU A 275 -28.41 16.37 -0.76
C LEU A 275 -29.60 15.52 -1.26
N PRO A 276 -30.32 15.93 -2.33
CA PRO A 276 -31.42 15.14 -2.87
C PRO A 276 -30.95 13.74 -3.28
N LEU A 277 -31.82 12.74 -3.08
CA LEU A 277 -31.53 11.34 -3.40
C LEU A 277 -31.05 11.15 -4.86
N SER A 278 -31.61 11.92 -5.80
CA SER A 278 -31.21 11.90 -7.21
C SER A 278 -29.77 12.35 -7.43
N MET A 279 -29.28 13.33 -6.65
CA MET A 279 -27.89 13.76 -6.69
C MET A 279 -26.97 12.68 -6.10
N HIS A 280 -27.39 12.01 -5.02
CA HIS A 280 -26.64 10.86 -4.49
C HIS A 280 -26.45 9.76 -5.53
N ILE A 281 -27.55 9.35 -6.19
CA ILE A 281 -27.54 8.35 -7.25
C ILE A 281 -26.58 8.76 -8.38
N GLN A 282 -26.65 10.01 -8.84
CA GLN A 282 -25.81 10.48 -9.93
C GLN A 282 -24.32 10.50 -9.54
N ASN A 283 -23.98 10.98 -8.35
CA ASN A 283 -22.60 11.09 -7.89
C ASN A 283 -21.97 9.71 -7.69
N ILE A 284 -22.70 8.77 -7.07
CA ILE A 284 -22.24 7.40 -6.88
C ILE A 284 -22.06 6.70 -8.23
N GLN A 285 -22.98 6.90 -9.17
CA GLN A 285 -22.85 6.34 -10.51
C GLN A 285 -21.58 6.85 -11.21
N LYS A 286 -21.27 8.16 -11.11
CA LYS A 286 -20.02 8.72 -11.65
C LYS A 286 -18.79 8.14 -10.97
N ALA A 287 -18.81 8.00 -9.65
CA ALA A 287 -17.70 7.42 -8.88
C ALA A 287 -17.43 5.97 -9.27
N ILE A 288 -18.47 5.14 -9.41
CA ILE A 288 -18.34 3.75 -9.89
C ILE A 288 -17.67 3.71 -11.27
N GLU A 289 -18.06 4.60 -12.19
CA GLU A 289 -17.46 4.66 -13.52
C GLU A 289 -15.99 5.09 -13.49
N ARG A 290 -15.62 6.02 -12.60
CA ARG A 290 -14.22 6.40 -12.38
C ARG A 290 -13.40 5.26 -11.78
N LEU A 291 -13.93 4.55 -10.78
CA LEU A 291 -13.30 3.35 -10.21
C LEU A 291 -13.09 2.24 -11.26
N LYS A 292 -14.10 1.96 -12.11
CA LYS A 292 -13.97 1.00 -13.22
C LYS A 292 -12.91 1.40 -14.23
N LYS A 293 -12.83 2.69 -14.59
CA LYS A 293 -11.79 3.20 -15.49
C LYS A 293 -10.41 3.07 -14.86
N GLY A 294 -10.27 3.47 -13.60
CA GLY A 294 -9.03 3.35 -12.82
C GLY A 294 -8.55 1.91 -12.73
N LYS A 295 -9.45 0.96 -12.52
CA LYS A 295 -9.17 -0.49 -12.53
C LYS A 295 -8.50 -0.94 -13.82
N VAL A 296 -9.03 -0.54 -14.98
CA VAL A 296 -8.48 -0.93 -16.29
C VAL A 296 -7.09 -0.36 -16.51
N VAL A 297 -6.85 0.89 -16.08
CA VAL A 297 -5.53 1.52 -16.17
C VAL A 297 -4.53 0.77 -15.29
N ALA A 298 -4.85 0.56 -14.02
CA ALA A 298 -3.98 -0.14 -13.07
C ALA A 298 -3.60 -1.56 -13.54
N TRP A 299 -4.51 -2.26 -14.21
CA TRP A 299 -4.22 -3.60 -14.75
C TRP A 299 -3.26 -3.56 -15.93
N LYS A 300 -3.45 -2.59 -16.84
CA LYS A 300 -2.53 -2.40 -17.98
C LYS A 300 -1.15 -1.96 -17.55
N ASP A 301 -1.05 -1.17 -16.49
CA ASP A 301 0.24 -0.70 -15.97
C ASP A 301 1.03 -1.88 -15.40
N GLN A 302 0.36 -2.76 -14.67
CA GLN A 302 1.00 -3.95 -14.14
C GLN A 302 1.36 -5.00 -15.20
N GLU A 303 0.55 -5.19 -16.24
CA GLU A 303 0.93 -6.07 -17.36
C GLU A 303 2.24 -5.60 -18.01
N ARG A 304 2.46 -4.28 -18.13
CA ARG A 304 3.72 -3.74 -18.64
C ARG A 304 4.88 -3.98 -17.70
N GLU A 305 4.67 -3.80 -16.39
CA GLU A 305 5.69 -4.09 -15.38
C GLU A 305 6.08 -5.58 -15.36
N ASP A 306 5.11 -6.48 -15.48
CA ASP A 306 5.36 -7.93 -15.53
C ASP A 306 6.10 -8.35 -16.82
N GLU A 307 5.78 -7.73 -17.96
CA GLU A 307 6.52 -7.90 -19.21
C GLU A 307 7.97 -7.40 -19.12
N GLU A 308 8.19 -6.29 -18.43
CA GLU A 308 9.51 -5.71 -18.23
C GLU A 308 10.35 -6.54 -17.25
N ALA A 309 9.73 -7.00 -16.15
CA ALA A 309 10.36 -7.91 -15.19
C ALA A 309 10.82 -9.22 -15.87
N ASN A 310 9.99 -9.81 -16.73
CA ASN A 310 10.34 -11.02 -17.47
C ASN A 310 11.53 -10.83 -18.43
N LYS A 311 11.72 -9.63 -18.99
CA LYS A 311 12.90 -9.33 -19.82
C LYS A 311 14.18 -9.27 -19.00
N ILE A 312 14.09 -8.80 -17.76
CA ILE A 312 15.24 -8.69 -16.85
C ILE A 312 15.62 -10.05 -16.27
N GLU A 313 14.64 -10.92 -15.95
CA GLU A 313 14.93 -12.28 -15.46
C GLU A 313 15.45 -13.23 -16.54
N GLY A 314 15.20 -12.94 -17.82
CA GLY A 314 15.68 -13.73 -18.97
C GLY A 314 17.03 -13.30 -19.54
N ALA A 315 17.64 -12.24 -19.03
CA ALA A 315 18.95 -11.71 -19.45
C ALA A 315 20.06 -12.16 -18.48
#